data_AF-A0A226EXF4-F1
#
_entry.id   AF-A0A226EXF4-F1
#
_cell.length_a   1.000
_cell.length_b   1.000
_cell.length_c   1.000
_cell.angle_alpha   90.00
_cell.angle_beta   90.00
_cell.angle_gamma   90.00
#
_symmetry.space_group_name_H-M   'P 1'
#
loop_
_entity.id
_entity.type
_entity.pdbx_description
1 polymer ?
#
loop_
_entity_poly.entity_id
_entity_poly.type
_entity_poly.pdbx_seq_one_letter_code
_entity_poly.pdbx_strand_id
1 'polypeptide(L)'
;MYFYCCIQRWNWNLDIAGIQVINSFLDYEDDLLADNPAPPLSLGAKMMRICIPAAEISLFVIPALQFLLLRYAPCTPPFIMSMQPNCKKRTGFSAIQLGIHLFEGWMFRHMMLAAGCWVIYALFVGILSILSYVKILNGKLENIETEAHLNICIQFYQRIQILEKSFNAFLRDRLLPSLMLCAPGIQILAQYVTLNHHSDIAVPGFLVFPLMGVNGVVTESLEKKASQLSGKKALIKRQIRGCTVLKANAGGLIPRRKVAGRRIHGCS
;
A
#
# COMPACT_ATOMS: atom_id res chain seq x y z
N MET A 1 17.48 -5.41 -13.49
CA MET A 1 16.43 -5.42 -12.44
C MET A 1 16.91 -6.13 -11.17
N TYR A 2 17.24 -7.42 -11.20
CA TYR A 2 17.74 -8.17 -10.02
C TYR A 2 18.86 -7.46 -9.25
N PHE A 3 19.92 -7.03 -9.93
CA PHE A 3 21.05 -6.34 -9.30
C PHE A 3 20.64 -5.01 -8.64
N TYR A 4 19.74 -4.25 -9.26
CA TYR A 4 19.23 -2.99 -8.73
C TYR A 4 18.36 -3.21 -7.48
N CYS A 5 17.47 -4.21 -7.50
CA CYS A 5 16.67 -4.60 -6.33
C CYS A 5 17.55 -5.11 -5.17
N CYS A 6 18.65 -5.79 -5.48
CA CYS A 6 19.61 -6.24 -4.47
C CYS A 6 20.39 -5.07 -3.87
N ILE A 7 20.86 -4.12 -4.68
CA ILE A 7 21.57 -2.93 -4.23
C ILE A 7 20.66 -2.04 -3.37
N GLN A 8 19.40 -1.82 -3.79
CA GLN A 8 18.44 -1.07 -2.99
C GLN A 8 18.18 -1.73 -1.63
N ARG A 9 18.21 -3.07 -1.56
CA ARG A 9 18.03 -3.80 -0.31
C ARG A 9 19.23 -3.73 0.63
N TRP A 10 20.45 -3.75 0.11
CA TRP A 10 21.66 -3.77 0.95
C TRP A 10 22.03 -2.40 1.53
N ASN A 11 21.37 -1.34 1.08
CA ASN A 11 21.60 0.01 1.59
C ASN A 11 20.70 0.35 2.79
N TRP A 12 20.67 -0.54 3.80
CA TRP A 12 19.90 -0.38 5.03
C TRP A 12 20.26 0.90 5.80
N ASN A 13 21.49 1.39 5.63
CA ASN A 13 21.96 2.59 6.31
C ASN A 13 21.46 3.89 5.67
N LEU A 14 20.91 3.85 4.44
CA LEU A 14 20.51 5.06 3.72
C LEU A 14 19.04 5.43 3.89
N ASP A 15 18.20 4.56 4.46
CA ASP A 15 16.76 4.84 4.51
C ASP A 15 16.05 4.30 5.74
N ILE A 16 16.15 5.07 6.81
CA ILE A 16 15.40 4.87 8.05
C ILE A 16 13.96 5.43 7.89
N ALA A 17 13.68 6.20 6.84
CA ALA A 17 12.43 6.95 6.68
C ALA A 17 11.19 6.06 6.70
N GLY A 18 11.22 4.93 6.00
CA GLY A 18 10.07 4.01 5.97
C GLY A 18 9.73 3.42 7.33
N ILE A 19 10.74 2.97 8.09
CA ILE A 19 10.56 2.44 9.45
C ILE A 19 10.11 3.55 10.40
N GLN A 20 10.68 4.74 10.27
CA GLN A 20 10.30 5.89 11.09
C GLN A 20 8.83 6.27 10.88
N VAL A 21 8.36 6.25 9.63
CA VAL A 21 6.95 6.49 9.31
C VAL A 21 6.06 5.42 9.96
N ILE A 22 6.41 4.13 9.86
CA ILE A 22 5.65 3.04 10.51
C ILE A 22 5.61 3.23 12.02
N ASN A 23 6.75 3.51 12.66
CA ASN A 23 6.78 3.76 14.10
C ASN A 23 5.92 4.97 14.48
N SER A 24 5.92 6.02 13.65
CA SER A 24 5.07 7.20 13.89
C SER A 24 3.57 6.87 13.79
N PHE A 25 3.18 5.90 12.96
CA PHE A 25 1.81 5.37 12.94
C PHE A 25 1.50 4.60 14.22
N LEU A 26 2.40 3.73 14.67
CA LEU A 26 2.21 2.92 15.89
C LEU A 26 2.11 3.81 17.14
N ASP A 27 3.05 4.73 17.32
CA ASP A 27 3.06 5.68 18.44
C ASP A 27 1.77 6.52 18.45
N TYR A 28 1.30 6.92 17.27
CA TYR A 28 0.06 7.66 17.12
C TYR A 28 -1.19 6.82 17.42
N GLU A 29 -1.20 5.54 17.05
CA GLU A 29 -2.31 4.63 17.38
C GLU A 29 -2.38 4.35 18.87
N ASP A 30 -1.25 4.16 19.54
CA ASP A 30 -1.18 3.95 20.98
C ASP A 30 -1.76 5.16 21.74
N ASP A 31 -1.33 6.38 21.38
CA ASP A 31 -1.87 7.64 21.92
C ASP A 31 -3.38 7.78 21.64
N LEU A 32 -3.82 7.46 20.43
CA LEU A 32 -5.21 7.64 20.00
C LEU A 32 -6.17 6.64 20.69
N LEU A 33 -5.75 5.38 20.80
CA LEU A 33 -6.55 4.30 21.36
C LEU A 33 -6.62 4.36 22.89
N ALA A 34 -5.66 5.01 23.55
CA ALA A 34 -5.72 5.23 25.00
C ALA A 34 -7.00 5.95 25.43
N ASP A 35 -7.44 6.95 24.66
CA ASP A 35 -8.58 7.80 25.00
C ASP A 35 -9.87 7.46 24.24
N ASN A 36 -9.85 6.51 23.29
CA ASN A 36 -10.98 6.30 22.38
C ASN A 36 -11.26 4.80 22.17
N PRO A 37 -12.54 4.36 22.20
CA PRO A 37 -12.87 2.99 21.83
C PRO A 37 -12.50 2.74 20.37
N ALA A 38 -12.06 1.52 20.08
CA ALA A 38 -11.69 1.14 18.72
C ALA A 38 -12.86 1.42 17.75
N PRO A 39 -12.63 2.14 16.64
CA PRO A 39 -13.70 2.48 15.72
C PRO A 39 -14.28 1.21 15.09
N PRO A 40 -15.57 1.20 14.73
CA PRO A 40 -16.15 0.08 14.01
C PRO A 40 -15.38 -0.15 12.70
N LEU A 41 -14.99 -1.40 12.43
CA LEU A 41 -14.21 -1.73 11.25
C LEU A 41 -14.97 -1.33 9.99
N SER A 42 -14.36 -0.43 9.22
CA SER A 42 -14.89 -0.06 7.92
C SER A 42 -14.87 -1.24 6.96
N LEU A 43 -15.75 -1.22 5.93
CA LEU A 43 -15.75 -2.24 4.87
C LEU A 43 -14.34 -2.44 4.27
N GLY A 44 -13.59 -1.36 4.09
CA GLY A 44 -12.21 -1.42 3.62
C GLY A 44 -11.29 -2.18 4.57
N ALA A 45 -11.38 -1.94 5.87
CA ALA A 45 -10.62 -2.67 6.89
C ALA A 45 -10.99 -4.17 6.92
N LYS A 46 -12.28 -4.50 6.77
CA LYS A 46 -12.73 -5.90 6.67
C LYS A 46 -12.14 -6.61 5.45
N MET A 47 -12.16 -5.96 4.29
CA MET A 47 -11.55 -6.51 3.07
C MET A 47 -10.04 -6.69 3.24
N MET A 48 -9.37 -5.70 3.82
CA MET A 48 -7.93 -5.73 4.02
C MET A 48 -7.47 -6.79 5.01
N ARG A 49 -8.29 -7.12 6.00
CA ARG A 49 -8.07 -8.28 6.89
C ARG A 49 -8.01 -9.61 6.13
N ILE A 50 -8.67 -9.70 4.97
CA ILE A 50 -8.63 -10.88 4.09
C ILE A 50 -7.49 -10.73 3.07
N CYS A 51 -7.32 -9.55 2.50
CA CYS A 51 -6.30 -9.29 1.47
C CYS A 51 -4.87 -9.43 1.99
N ILE A 52 -4.57 -9.00 3.22
CA ILE A 52 -3.20 -9.05 3.78
C ILE A 52 -2.71 -10.50 3.89
N PRO A 53 -3.41 -11.42 4.59
CA PRO A 53 -2.99 -12.83 4.65
C PRO A 53 -2.91 -13.48 3.27
N ALA A 54 -3.86 -13.18 2.38
CA ALA A 54 -3.85 -13.71 1.01
C ALA A 54 -2.62 -13.24 0.22
N ALA A 55 -2.23 -11.97 0.37
CA ALA A 55 -1.04 -11.41 -0.26
C ALA A 55 0.24 -12.04 0.33
N GLU A 56 0.31 -12.22 1.65
CA GLU A 56 1.44 -12.88 2.32
C GLU A 56 1.60 -14.33 1.86
N ILE A 57 0.52 -15.10 1.79
CA ILE A 57 0.54 -16.46 1.25
C ILE A 57 1.07 -16.44 -0.19
N SER A 58 0.62 -15.49 -1.00
CA SER A 58 1.07 -15.33 -2.39
C SER A 58 2.57 -15.03 -2.48
N LEU A 59 3.14 -14.26 -1.54
CA LEU A 59 4.59 -14.00 -1.49
C LEU A 59 5.43 -15.26 -1.24
N PHE A 60 4.87 -16.32 -0.67
CA PHE A 60 5.54 -17.62 -0.53
C PHE A 60 5.22 -18.59 -1.67
N VAL A 61 3.97 -18.62 -2.12
CA VAL A 61 3.51 -19.54 -3.17
C VAL A 61 4.17 -19.21 -4.50
N ILE A 62 4.28 -17.94 -4.89
CA ILE A 62 4.85 -17.56 -6.20
C ILE A 62 6.33 -18.00 -6.32
N PRO A 63 7.24 -17.72 -5.36
CA PRO A 63 8.61 -18.24 -5.40
C PRO A 63 8.70 -19.77 -5.38
N ALA A 64 7.81 -20.46 -4.66
CA ALA A 64 7.78 -21.91 -4.65
C ALA A 64 7.40 -22.47 -6.02
N LEU A 65 6.36 -21.92 -6.65
CA LEU A 65 5.95 -22.26 -8.02
C LEU A 65 7.06 -21.96 -9.03
N GLN A 66 7.76 -20.83 -8.88
CA GLN A 66 8.91 -20.47 -9.72
C GLN A 66 10.04 -21.51 -9.59
N PHE A 67 10.37 -21.92 -8.36
CA PHE A 67 11.40 -22.93 -8.13
C PHE A 67 11.01 -24.30 -8.74
N LEU A 68 9.73 -24.69 -8.63
CA LEU A 68 9.21 -25.89 -9.29
C LEU A 68 9.28 -25.78 -10.81
N LEU A 69 8.94 -24.61 -11.37
CA LEU A 69 9.03 -24.32 -12.80
C LEU A 69 10.47 -24.47 -13.29
N LEU A 70 11.45 -23.92 -12.56
CA LEU A 70 12.88 -24.04 -12.87
C LEU A 70 13.38 -25.50 -12.84
N ARG A 71 12.82 -26.32 -11.94
CA ARG A 71 13.14 -27.74 -11.87
C ARG A 71 12.58 -28.52 -13.07
N TYR A 72 11.39 -28.14 -13.55
CA TYR A 72 10.74 -28.80 -14.69
C TYR A 72 11.28 -28.31 -16.05
N ALA A 73 11.49 -27.00 -16.18
CA ALA A 73 11.90 -26.33 -17.41
C ALA A 73 13.05 -25.33 -17.15
N PRO A 74 14.29 -25.81 -16.93
CA PRO A 74 15.44 -24.98 -16.54
C PRO A 74 15.87 -23.99 -17.63
N CYS A 75 15.51 -24.23 -18.89
CA CYS A 75 15.90 -23.40 -20.03
C CYS A 75 14.89 -22.30 -20.37
N THR A 76 13.90 -22.07 -19.51
CA THR A 76 12.90 -21.03 -19.70
C THR A 76 13.56 -19.66 -19.47
N PRO A 77 13.51 -18.72 -20.43
CA PRO A 77 13.91 -17.34 -20.16
C PRO A 77 12.99 -16.71 -19.10
N PRO A 78 13.44 -15.76 -18.26
CA PRO A 78 14.71 -15.03 -18.28
C PRO A 78 15.75 -15.51 -17.24
N PHE A 79 15.75 -16.80 -16.89
CA PHE A 79 16.60 -17.34 -15.82
C PHE A 79 18.06 -17.54 -16.26
N ILE A 80 18.99 -17.53 -15.30
CA ILE A 80 20.44 -17.70 -15.50
C ILE A 80 20.73 -18.96 -16.31
N MET A 81 19.99 -20.04 -16.07
CA MET A 81 20.16 -21.29 -16.83
C MET A 81 19.82 -21.16 -18.32
N SER A 82 18.89 -20.28 -18.70
CA SER A 82 18.56 -20.07 -20.12
C SER A 82 19.69 -19.39 -20.89
N MET A 83 20.65 -18.75 -20.20
CA MET A 83 21.82 -18.11 -20.81
C MET A 83 22.96 -19.09 -21.10
N GLN A 84 22.87 -20.35 -20.63
CA GLN A 84 23.91 -21.34 -20.89
C GLN A 84 23.73 -21.95 -22.30
N PRO A 85 24.80 -22.00 -23.13
CA PRO A 85 24.71 -22.44 -24.52
C PRO A 85 24.27 -23.91 -24.68
N ASN A 86 24.48 -24.72 -23.63
CA ASN A 86 24.17 -26.15 -23.64
C ASN A 86 22.95 -26.53 -22.78
N CYS A 87 22.04 -25.58 -22.49
CA CYS A 87 20.92 -25.84 -21.59
C CYS A 87 20.04 -27.04 -22.05
N LYS A 88 19.78 -27.18 -23.36
CA LYS A 88 18.94 -28.27 -23.92
C LYS A 88 19.62 -29.65 -23.96
N LYS A 89 20.95 -29.72 -23.93
CA LYS A 89 21.71 -30.96 -24.18
C LYS A 89 22.02 -31.76 -22.91
N ARG A 90 21.62 -31.28 -21.73
CA ARG A 90 22.08 -31.84 -20.45
C ARG A 90 21.17 -32.97 -19.97
N THR A 91 21.63 -34.20 -20.13
CA THR A 91 20.99 -35.42 -19.61
C THR A 91 21.53 -35.74 -18.21
N GLY A 92 20.99 -35.11 -17.17
CA GLY A 92 21.28 -35.51 -15.79
C GLY A 92 21.15 -34.42 -14.73
N PHE A 93 20.94 -34.86 -13.48
CA PHE A 93 20.89 -33.99 -12.31
C PHE A 93 22.30 -33.56 -11.91
N SER A 94 22.68 -32.31 -12.20
CA SER A 94 23.96 -31.75 -11.76
C SER A 94 23.79 -30.97 -10.46
N ALA A 95 24.67 -31.19 -9.48
CA ALA A 95 24.69 -30.40 -8.24
C ALA A 95 24.81 -28.89 -8.50
N ILE A 96 25.53 -28.50 -9.56
CA ILE A 96 25.67 -27.11 -10.01
C ILE A 96 24.31 -26.54 -10.45
N GLN A 97 23.50 -27.34 -11.15
CA GLN A 97 22.18 -26.93 -11.60
C GLN A 97 21.22 -26.73 -10.43
N LEU A 98 21.22 -27.66 -9.47
CA LEU A 98 20.43 -27.48 -8.24
C LEU A 98 20.87 -26.22 -7.48
N GLY A 99 22.19 -25.96 -7.39
CA GLY A 99 22.72 -24.76 -6.75
C GLY A 99 22.23 -23.47 -7.40
N ILE A 100 22.25 -23.38 -8.74
CA ILE A 100 21.74 -22.21 -9.47
C ILE A 100 20.25 -22.04 -9.22
N HIS A 101 19.45 -23.10 -9.28
CA HIS A 101 18.01 -23.04 -9.01
C HIS A 101 17.67 -22.61 -7.58
N LEU A 102 18.42 -23.11 -6.59
CA LEU A 102 18.27 -22.69 -5.19
C LEU A 102 18.64 -21.22 -5.01
N PHE A 103 19.73 -20.77 -5.63
CA PHE A 103 20.14 -19.38 -5.59
C PHE A 103 19.09 -18.45 -6.23
N GLU A 104 18.59 -18.78 -7.41
CA GLU A 104 17.56 -17.98 -8.08
C GLU A 104 16.25 -17.94 -7.29
N GLY A 105 15.78 -19.09 -6.81
CA GLY A 105 14.57 -19.16 -5.98
C GLY A 105 14.71 -18.38 -4.67
N TRP A 106 15.87 -18.49 -4.02
CA TRP A 106 16.19 -17.74 -2.80
C TRP A 106 16.23 -16.23 -3.04
N MET A 107 16.92 -15.79 -4.09
CA MET A 107 16.99 -14.39 -4.48
C MET A 107 15.61 -13.83 -4.83
N PHE A 108 14.83 -14.56 -5.64
CA PHE A 108 13.50 -14.17 -6.02
C PHE A 108 12.56 -14.05 -4.80
N ARG A 109 12.59 -15.04 -3.90
CA ARG A 109 11.85 -14.99 -2.63
C ARG A 109 12.21 -13.75 -1.82
N HIS A 110 13.50 -13.45 -1.69
CA HIS A 110 13.94 -12.27 -0.94
C HIS A 110 13.49 -10.95 -1.58
N MET A 111 13.53 -10.83 -2.91
CA MET A 111 13.03 -9.64 -3.59
C MET A 111 11.53 -9.49 -3.41
N MET A 112 10.77 -10.57 -3.58
CA MET A 112 9.32 -10.57 -3.40
C MET A 112 8.93 -10.18 -1.97
N LEU A 113 9.58 -10.75 -0.95
CA LEU A 113 9.32 -10.39 0.45
C LEU A 113 9.66 -8.92 0.71
N ALA A 114 10.83 -8.44 0.26
CA ALA A 114 11.22 -7.05 0.49
C ALA A 114 10.23 -6.07 -0.17
N ALA A 115 9.93 -6.22 -1.45
CA ALA A 115 9.01 -5.35 -2.16
C ALA A 115 7.57 -5.51 -1.64
N GLY A 116 7.13 -6.74 -1.42
CA GLY A 116 5.80 -7.09 -0.94
C GLY A 116 5.51 -6.52 0.43
N CYS A 117 6.45 -6.62 1.39
CA CYS A 117 6.29 -6.04 2.71
C CYS A 117 6.08 -4.52 2.65
N TRP A 118 6.87 -3.79 1.85
CA TRP A 118 6.69 -2.34 1.69
C TRP A 118 5.33 -1.98 1.08
N VAL A 119 4.92 -2.67 0.02
CA VAL A 119 3.61 -2.43 -0.61
C VAL A 119 2.46 -2.78 0.34
N ILE A 120 2.51 -3.93 1.00
CA ILE A 120 1.43 -4.38 1.90
C ILE A 120 1.34 -3.49 3.14
N TYR A 121 2.44 -3.36 3.87
CA TYR A 121 2.44 -2.70 5.18
C TYR A 121 2.59 -1.19 5.10
N ALA A 122 3.51 -0.66 4.29
CA ALA A 122 3.63 0.78 4.22
C ALA A 122 2.46 1.39 3.45
N LEU A 123 2.18 0.94 2.23
CA LEU A 123 1.12 1.57 1.43
C LEU A 123 -0.28 1.20 1.89
N PHE A 124 -0.64 -0.08 1.87
CA PHE A 124 -2.04 -0.42 2.09
C PHE A 124 -2.45 -0.19 3.55
N VAL A 125 -1.68 -0.68 4.53
CA VAL A 125 -2.00 -0.43 5.94
C VAL A 125 -1.91 1.07 6.26
N GLY A 126 -0.86 1.78 5.83
CA GLY A 126 -0.73 3.23 6.06
C GLY A 126 -1.90 4.06 5.50
N ILE A 127 -2.37 3.75 4.27
CA ILE A 127 -3.56 4.40 3.70
C ILE A 127 -4.80 4.13 4.57
N LEU A 128 -5.03 2.88 4.98
CA LEU A 128 -6.19 2.53 5.80
C LEU A 128 -6.16 3.19 7.16
N SER A 129 -4.99 3.29 7.80
CA SER A 129 -4.81 3.97 9.07
C SER A 129 -5.21 5.44 8.95
N ILE A 130 -4.67 6.17 7.97
CA ILE A 130 -5.06 7.58 7.72
C ILE A 130 -6.57 7.71 7.47
N LEU A 131 -7.15 6.83 6.65
CA LEU A 131 -8.59 6.85 6.37
C LEU A 131 -9.43 6.60 7.63
N SER A 132 -8.96 5.74 8.52
CA SER A 132 -9.62 5.44 9.79
C SER A 132 -9.53 6.64 10.73
N TYR A 133 -8.38 7.33 10.80
CA TYR A 133 -8.22 8.55 11.59
C TYR A 133 -9.13 9.68 11.10
N VAL A 134 -9.26 9.87 9.79
CA VAL A 134 -10.16 10.87 9.22
C VAL A 134 -11.62 10.58 9.57
N LYS A 135 -12.03 9.30 9.61
CA LYS A 135 -13.38 8.91 10.04
C LYS A 135 -13.62 9.22 11.51
N ILE A 136 -12.65 8.91 12.38
CA ILE A 136 -12.71 9.25 13.80
C ILE A 136 -12.82 10.77 13.97
N LEU A 137 -12.02 11.54 13.23
CA LEU A 137 -12.07 13.00 13.26
C LEU A 137 -13.45 13.53 12.84
N ASN A 138 -14.05 12.99 11.78
CA ASN A 138 -15.40 13.39 11.36
C ASN A 138 -16.45 13.08 12.44
N GLY A 139 -16.37 11.90 13.06
CA GLY A 139 -17.26 11.57 14.18
C GLY A 139 -17.09 12.51 15.37
N LYS A 140 -15.85 12.95 15.68
CA LYS A 140 -15.62 13.97 16.71
C LYS A 140 -16.18 15.34 16.30
N LEU A 141 -16.07 15.70 15.02
CA LEU A 141 -16.58 16.96 14.47
C LEU A 141 -18.10 17.08 14.58
N GLU A 142 -18.84 16.00 14.34
CA GLU A 142 -20.30 15.95 14.46
C GLU A 142 -20.79 16.11 15.91
N ASN A 143 -19.95 15.78 16.88
CA ASN A 143 -20.27 15.84 18.32
C ASN A 143 -19.74 17.10 19.03
N ILE A 144 -19.26 18.12 18.30
CA ILE A 144 -18.71 19.34 18.91
C ILE A 144 -19.85 20.26 19.38
N GLU A 145 -20.01 20.40 20.69
CA GLU A 145 -20.90 21.40 21.30
C GLU A 145 -20.17 22.64 21.83
N THR A 146 -18.90 22.49 22.26
CA THR A 146 -18.15 23.54 22.98
C THR A 146 -16.84 23.90 22.29
N GLU A 147 -16.40 25.16 22.41
CA GLU A 147 -15.12 25.64 21.83
C GLU A 147 -13.88 24.86 22.30
N ALA A 148 -13.89 24.33 23.52
CA ALA A 148 -12.79 23.50 24.03
C ALA A 148 -12.60 22.23 23.20
N HIS A 149 -13.69 21.55 22.82
CA HIS A 149 -13.66 20.36 21.95
C HIS A 149 -13.15 20.69 20.54
N LEU A 150 -13.43 21.90 20.05
CA LEU A 150 -12.91 22.36 18.77
C LEU A 150 -11.38 22.46 18.78
N ASN A 151 -10.78 23.00 19.84
CA ASN A 151 -9.32 23.10 19.94
C ASN A 151 -8.65 21.71 19.94
N ILE A 152 -9.23 20.73 20.63
CA ILE A 152 -8.76 19.33 20.64
C ILE A 152 -8.85 18.73 19.23
N CYS A 153 -9.97 18.94 18.52
CA CYS A 153 -10.14 18.45 17.16
C CYS A 153 -9.14 19.08 16.17
N ILE A 154 -8.81 20.37 16.34
CA ILE A 154 -7.79 21.06 15.55
C ILE A 154 -6.41 20.43 15.79
N GLN A 155 -6.03 20.22 17.04
CA GLN A 155 -4.75 19.56 17.37
C GLN A 155 -4.69 18.15 16.80
N PHE A 156 -5.78 17.38 16.90
CA PHE A 156 -5.88 16.04 16.32
C PHE A 156 -5.68 16.07 14.79
N TYR A 157 -6.36 16.97 14.10
CA TYR A 157 -6.20 17.16 12.66
C TYR A 157 -4.76 17.54 12.27
N GLN A 158 -4.10 18.42 13.03
CA GLN A 158 -2.72 18.81 12.78
C GLN A 158 -1.77 17.61 12.85
N ARG A 159 -1.94 16.70 13.83
CA ARG A 159 -1.14 15.47 13.94
C ARG A 159 -1.35 14.57 12.72
N ILE A 160 -2.61 14.35 12.30
CA ILE A 160 -2.93 13.57 11.07
C ILE A 160 -2.25 14.21 9.84
N GLN A 161 -2.27 15.54 9.73
CA GLN A 161 -1.67 16.24 8.59
C GLN A 161 -0.15 16.08 8.55
N ILE A 162 0.53 16.09 9.70
CA ILE A 162 1.98 15.84 9.78
C ILE A 162 2.28 14.41 9.33
N LEU A 163 1.52 13.43 9.83
CA LEU A 163 1.67 12.02 9.48
C LEU A 163 1.37 11.75 7.99
N GLU A 164 0.33 12.39 7.44
CA GLU A 164 0.03 12.32 6.00
C GLU A 164 1.16 12.92 5.16
N LYS A 165 1.78 14.02 5.61
CA LYS A 165 2.89 14.65 4.89
C LYS A 165 4.14 13.77 4.92
N SER A 166 4.49 13.18 6.06
CA SER A 166 5.64 12.25 6.15
C SER A 166 5.39 10.99 5.32
N PHE A 167 4.18 10.43 5.41
CA PHE A 167 3.77 9.29 4.61
C PHE A 167 3.81 9.55 3.11
N ASN A 168 3.26 10.68 2.66
CA ASN A 168 3.30 11.06 1.24
C ASN A 168 4.71 11.32 0.73
N ALA A 169 5.61 11.90 1.55
CA ALA A 169 7.01 12.06 1.18
C ALA A 169 7.67 10.70 0.91
N PHE A 170 7.50 9.75 1.84
CA PHE A 170 8.00 8.38 1.68
C PHE A 170 7.41 7.68 0.44
N LEU A 171 6.09 7.74 0.26
CA LEU A 171 5.42 7.08 -0.87
C LEU A 171 5.82 7.68 -2.22
N ARG A 172 5.89 9.01 -2.33
CA ARG A 172 6.16 9.71 -3.58
C ARG A 172 7.55 9.40 -4.13
N ASP A 173 8.54 9.32 -3.26
CA ASP A 173 9.93 9.21 -3.70
C ASP A 173 10.33 7.77 -4.05
N ARG A 174 9.63 6.77 -3.50
CA ARG A 174 10.03 5.36 -3.64
C ARG A 174 8.97 4.46 -4.23
N LEU A 175 7.80 4.46 -3.61
CA LEU A 175 6.79 3.45 -3.91
C LEU A 175 6.00 3.79 -5.16
N LEU A 176 5.64 5.07 -5.33
CA LEU A 176 4.84 5.52 -6.45
C LEU A 176 5.55 5.30 -7.81
N PRO A 177 6.84 5.67 -7.99
CA PRO A 177 7.54 5.38 -9.24
C PRO A 177 7.64 3.88 -9.53
N SER A 178 7.86 3.08 -8.47
CA SER A 178 7.96 1.62 -8.57
C SER A 178 6.62 1.00 -9.00
N LEU A 179 5.50 1.42 -8.40
CA LEU A 179 4.16 0.94 -8.76
C LEU A 179 3.76 1.37 -10.16
N MET A 180 3.98 2.64 -10.51
CA MET A 180 3.67 3.17 -11.84
C MET A 180 4.44 2.46 -12.96
N LEU A 181 5.64 1.97 -12.68
CA LEU A 181 6.43 1.20 -13.65
C LEU A 181 6.08 -0.30 -13.63
N CYS A 182 6.02 -0.91 -12.45
CA CYS A 182 5.89 -2.35 -12.31
C CYS A 182 4.48 -2.85 -12.58
N ALA A 183 3.42 -2.15 -12.14
CA ALA A 183 2.06 -2.64 -12.30
C ALA A 183 1.64 -2.74 -13.78
N PRO A 184 1.82 -1.69 -14.63
CA PRO A 184 1.52 -1.80 -16.06
C PRO A 184 2.43 -2.78 -16.77
N GLY A 185 3.72 -2.82 -16.40
CA GLY A 185 4.68 -3.76 -16.98
C GLY A 185 4.28 -5.21 -16.75
N ILE A 186 3.90 -5.56 -15.51
CA ILE A 186 3.42 -6.90 -15.15
C ILE A 186 2.12 -7.22 -15.90
N GLN A 187 1.19 -6.27 -15.99
CA GLN A 187 -0.09 -6.49 -16.67
C GLN A 187 0.08 -6.72 -18.18
N ILE A 188 0.88 -5.90 -18.86
CA ILE A 188 1.16 -6.05 -20.29
C ILE A 188 1.85 -7.40 -20.54
N LEU A 189 2.85 -7.76 -19.74
CA LEU A 189 3.55 -9.04 -19.89
C LEU A 189 2.62 -10.23 -19.62
N ALA A 190 1.83 -10.18 -18.56
CA ALA A 190 0.88 -11.23 -18.23
C ALA A 190 -0.16 -11.44 -19.34
N GLN A 191 -0.73 -10.35 -19.87
CA GLN A 191 -1.69 -10.41 -20.97
C GLN A 191 -1.03 -10.89 -22.27
N TYR A 192 0.15 -10.37 -22.60
CA TYR A 192 0.89 -10.78 -23.79
C TYR A 192 1.19 -12.27 -23.80
N VAL A 193 1.69 -12.81 -22.69
CA VAL A 193 2.00 -14.25 -22.55
C VAL A 193 0.73 -15.08 -22.59
N THR A 194 -0.33 -14.62 -21.91
CA THR A 194 -1.62 -15.33 -21.89
C THR A 194 -2.26 -15.38 -23.28
N LEU A 195 -2.07 -14.36 -24.11
CA LEU A 195 -2.65 -14.33 -25.47
C LEU A 195 -1.78 -15.10 -26.47
N ASN A 196 -0.48 -14.78 -26.55
CA ASN A 196 0.39 -15.28 -27.62
C ASN A 196 0.99 -16.66 -27.35
N HIS A 197 1.15 -17.05 -26.08
CA HIS A 197 1.88 -18.26 -25.69
C HIS A 197 1.02 -19.26 -24.89
N HIS A 198 -0.31 -19.19 -25.02
CA HIS A 198 -1.20 -20.09 -24.29
C HIS A 198 -1.05 -21.57 -24.68
N SER A 199 -0.65 -21.86 -25.91
CA SER A 199 -0.37 -23.22 -26.40
C SER A 199 1.02 -23.72 -26.06
N ASP A 200 1.98 -22.81 -25.89
CA ASP A 200 3.41 -23.15 -25.83
C ASP A 200 3.88 -23.45 -24.41
N ILE A 201 3.16 -22.92 -23.41
CA ILE A 201 3.52 -23.04 -22.00
C ILE A 201 2.75 -24.19 -21.36
N ALA A 202 3.48 -25.20 -20.92
CA ALA A 202 2.89 -26.30 -20.16
C ALA A 202 2.20 -25.80 -18.88
N VAL A 203 0.98 -26.28 -18.65
CA VAL A 203 0.30 -26.17 -17.35
C VAL A 203 1.15 -26.97 -16.34
N PRO A 204 1.63 -26.38 -15.22
CA PRO A 204 1.04 -25.30 -14.42
C PRO A 204 1.62 -23.90 -14.62
N GLY A 205 2.70 -23.72 -15.39
CA GLY A 205 3.35 -22.42 -15.57
C GLY A 205 2.42 -21.36 -16.15
N PHE A 206 1.51 -21.79 -17.03
CA PHE A 206 0.51 -20.92 -17.63
C PHE A 206 -0.42 -20.25 -16.61
N LEU A 207 -0.81 -20.93 -15.52
CA LEU A 207 -1.76 -20.41 -14.52
C LEU A 207 -1.23 -19.19 -13.76
N VAL A 208 0.08 -19.02 -13.70
CA VAL A 208 0.71 -17.87 -13.01
C VAL A 208 0.37 -16.56 -13.72
N PHE A 209 0.29 -16.55 -15.05
CA PHE A 209 0.08 -15.32 -15.82
C PHE A 209 -1.35 -14.75 -15.68
N PRO A 210 -2.44 -15.52 -15.81
CA PRO A 210 -3.78 -15.04 -15.50
C PRO A 210 -3.92 -14.60 -14.05
N LEU A 211 -3.32 -15.32 -13.09
CA LEU A 211 -3.35 -14.95 -11.68
C LEU A 211 -2.66 -13.58 -11.43
N MET A 212 -1.50 -13.35 -12.07
CA MET A 212 -0.83 -12.05 -12.05
C MET A 212 -1.67 -10.94 -12.71
N GLY A 213 -2.38 -11.26 -13.80
CA GLY A 213 -3.31 -10.34 -14.45
C GLY A 213 -4.48 -9.94 -13.54
N VAL A 214 -5.09 -10.90 -12.85
CA VAL A 214 -6.16 -10.64 -11.87
C VAL A 214 -5.66 -9.76 -10.73
N ASN A 215 -4.46 -10.05 -10.21
CA ASN A 215 -3.83 -9.22 -9.17
C ASN A 215 -3.63 -7.77 -9.66
N GLY A 216 -3.21 -7.58 -10.92
CA GLY A 216 -3.09 -6.25 -11.55
C GLY A 216 -4.41 -5.48 -11.56
N VAL A 217 -5.50 -6.11 -12.01
CA VAL A 217 -6.83 -5.48 -12.06
C VAL A 217 -7.33 -5.09 -10.66
N VAL A 218 -7.06 -5.92 -9.65
CA VAL A 218 -7.40 -5.60 -8.26
C VAL A 218 -6.62 -4.37 -7.77
N THR A 219 -5.32 -4.29 -8.07
CA THR A 219 -4.50 -3.13 -7.68
C THR A 219 -4.96 -1.82 -8.35
N GLU A 220 -5.28 -1.83 -9.65
CA GLU A 220 -5.81 -0.65 -10.35
C GLU A 220 -7.16 -0.21 -9.77
N SER A 221 -8.01 -1.16 -9.41
CA SER A 221 -9.30 -0.89 -8.79
C SER A 221 -9.15 -0.23 -7.41
N LEU A 222 -8.12 -0.61 -6.66
CA LEU A 222 -7.77 0.02 -5.39
C LEU A 222 -7.23 1.43 -5.60
N GLU A 223 -6.37 1.65 -6.58
CA GLU A 223 -5.85 2.98 -6.92
C GLU A 223 -6.97 3.95 -7.32
N LYS A 224 -7.93 3.51 -8.13
CA LYS A 224 -9.11 4.31 -8.49
C LYS A 224 -9.95 4.70 -7.27
N LYS A 225 -10.10 3.80 -6.29
CA LYS A 225 -10.80 4.12 -5.04
C LYS A 225 -9.98 5.08 -4.17
N ALA A 226 -8.65 4.92 -4.12
CA ALA A 226 -7.76 5.80 -3.38
C ALA A 226 -7.77 7.23 -3.95
N SER A 227 -7.80 7.40 -5.27
CA SER A 227 -7.91 8.71 -5.91
C SER A 227 -9.26 9.38 -5.62
N GLN A 228 -10.36 8.62 -5.61
CA GLN A 228 -11.68 9.13 -5.24
C GLN A 228 -11.71 9.61 -3.76
N LEU A 229 -11.04 8.89 -2.86
CA LEU A 229 -10.90 9.29 -1.46
C LEU A 229 -10.07 10.57 -1.29
N SER A 230 -9.03 10.75 -2.11
CA SER A 230 -8.26 12.00 -2.15
C SER A 230 -9.14 13.21 -2.50
N GLY A 231 -10.08 13.05 -3.45
CA GLY A 231 -11.08 14.06 -3.77
C GLY A 231 -11.98 14.44 -2.56
N LYS A 232 -12.41 13.45 -1.78
CA LYS A 232 -13.20 13.69 -0.55
C LYS A 232 -12.39 14.44 0.53
N LYS A 233 -11.10 14.10 0.69
CA LYS A 233 -10.20 14.82 1.62
C LYS A 233 -10.10 16.31 1.28
N ALA A 234 -10.05 16.66 -0.01
CA ALA A 234 -10.03 18.06 -0.44
C ALA A 234 -11.29 18.83 -0.01
N LEU A 235 -12.45 18.16 0.01
CA LEU A 235 -13.71 18.75 0.47
C LEU A 235 -13.72 18.96 1.99
N ILE A 236 -13.28 17.98 2.77
CA ILE A 236 -13.15 18.10 4.24
C ILE A 236 -12.21 19.25 4.60
N LYS A 237 -11.06 19.35 3.90
CA LYS A 237 -10.10 20.44 4.08
C LYS A 237 -10.72 21.82 3.82
N ARG A 238 -11.64 21.93 2.86
CA ARG A 238 -12.38 23.19 2.59
C ARG A 238 -13.33 23.52 3.74
N GLN A 239 -14.05 22.53 4.27
CA GLN A 239 -14.95 22.74 5.41
C GLN A 239 -14.20 23.22 6.66
N ILE A 240 -13.08 22.58 7.01
CA ILE A 240 -12.26 22.98 8.17
C ILE A 240 -11.73 24.42 8.02
N ARG A 241 -11.27 24.79 6.82
CA ARG A 241 -10.85 26.17 6.52
C ARG A 241 -12.00 27.15 6.70
N GLY A 242 -13.21 26.80 6.24
CA GLY A 242 -14.42 27.59 6.45
C GLY A 242 -14.70 27.85 7.93
N CYS A 243 -14.65 26.82 8.77
CA CYS A 243 -14.84 26.95 10.22
C CYS A 243 -13.75 27.82 10.88
N THR A 244 -12.50 27.73 10.41
CA THR A 244 -11.39 28.53 10.96
C THR A 244 -11.55 30.01 10.64
N VAL A 245 -11.98 30.34 9.42
CA VAL A 245 -12.24 31.74 9.02
C VAL A 245 -13.43 32.32 9.82
N LEU A 246 -14.47 31.51 10.06
CA LEU A 246 -15.59 31.93 10.91
C LEU A 246 -15.15 32.23 12.35
N LYS A 247 -14.24 31.44 12.92
CA LYS A 247 -13.66 31.69 14.25
C LYS A 247 -12.86 32.99 14.30
N ALA A 248 -12.03 33.25 13.29
CA ALA A 248 -11.23 34.48 13.21
C ALA A 248 -12.11 35.74 13.13
N ASN A 249 -13.24 35.67 12.41
CA ASN A 249 -14.18 36.79 12.31
C ASN A 249 -15.06 36.95 13.56
N ALA A 250 -15.47 35.86 14.22
CA ALA A 250 -16.30 35.91 15.43
C ALA A 250 -15.54 36.44 16.66
N GLY A 251 -14.22 36.24 16.73
CA GLY A 251 -13.37 36.77 17.79
C GLY A 251 -13.15 38.29 17.76
N GLY A 252 -13.52 38.96 16.65
CA GLY A 252 -13.34 40.40 16.48
C GLY A 252 -14.53 41.27 16.91
N LEU A 253 -15.76 40.75 16.91
CA LEU A 253 -16.96 41.55 17.14
C LEU A 253 -18.19 40.67 17.42
N ILE A 254 -18.43 40.21 18.66
CA ILE A 254 -19.80 39.86 19.09
C ILE A 254 -20.08 40.34 20.52
N PRO A 255 -20.92 41.38 20.68
CA PRO A 255 -21.64 41.66 21.92
C PRO A 255 -22.60 40.50 22.23
N ARG A 256 -22.66 40.07 23.50
CA ARG A 256 -23.63 39.09 24.03
C ARG A 256 -25.07 39.44 23.59
N ARG A 257 -25.56 38.85 22.50
CA ARG A 257 -26.99 38.74 22.22
C ARG A 257 -27.39 37.28 22.28
N LYS A 258 -28.35 36.98 23.16
CA LYS A 258 -29.04 35.69 23.26
C LYS A 258 -29.58 35.31 21.87
N VAL A 259 -28.92 34.37 21.21
CA VAL A 259 -29.43 33.79 19.95
C VAL A 259 -30.38 32.67 20.33
N ALA A 260 -31.67 32.97 20.22
CA ALA A 260 -32.74 31.98 20.25
C ALA A 260 -32.66 31.12 18.98
N GLY A 261 -32.58 29.80 19.19
CA GLY A 261 -32.89 28.70 18.27
C GLY A 261 -32.87 29.00 16.77
N ARG A 262 -31.69 28.93 16.15
CA ARG A 262 -31.60 28.73 14.70
C ARG A 262 -30.57 27.64 14.42
N ARG A 263 -31.05 26.43 14.10
CA ARG A 263 -30.21 25.30 13.67
C ARG A 263 -29.46 25.71 12.42
N ILE A 264 -28.14 25.74 12.51
CA ILE A 264 -27.25 25.96 11.37
C ILE A 264 -27.13 24.63 10.63
N HIS A 265 -27.92 24.45 9.56
CA HIS A 265 -27.89 23.26 8.69
C HIS A 265 -26.76 23.28 7.65
N GLY A 266 -25.69 24.06 7.87
CA GLY A 266 -24.59 24.26 6.89
C GLY A 266 -23.27 23.58 7.25
N CYS A 267 -23.20 22.84 8.34
CA CYS A 267 -22.02 22.07 8.76
C CYS A 267 -22.41 20.62 9.13
N SER A 268 -23.33 20.04 8.36
CA SER A 268 -23.57 18.59 8.33
C SER A 268 -23.01 18.01 7.04
#